data_AF-A0A7C6R8X2-F1
#
_entry.id   AF-A0A7C6R8X2-F1
#
_cell.length_a   1.000
_cell.length_b   1.000
_cell.length_c   1.000
_cell.angle_alpha   90.00
_cell.angle_beta   90.00
_cell.angle_gamma   90.00
#
_symmetry.space_group_name_H-M   'P 1'
#
loop_
_entity.id
_entity.type
_entity.pdbx_description
1 polymer ?
#
loop_
_entity_poly.entity_id
_entity_poly.type
_entity_poly.pdbx_seq_one_letter_code
_entity_poly.pdbx_strand_id
1 'polypeptide(L)'
;MSLSEHTLAQHLDDPAVLCCRRPAGTVISAEDVEDPSIFADLEEAELLSLSSSGLSIREALGRSLLAETDALVPLTPELLGPAPSGVGAPSAQASAGVGADQEHPDNGEITVSRRRRRITHTLVRREYPVTQVQLGQDTSYRDGTLTIDVASIEEAAQSQDLVHSVTLDVIEASNRHVYTNTIMDVMPIAAKAEGIVGTGVTNALTGVVVILT
;
A
#
# COMPACT_ATOMS: atom_id res chain seq x y z
N MET A 1 -5.20 -1.12 -1.48
CA MET A 1 -6.05 -2.32 -1.35
C MET A 1 -7.42 -1.99 -1.92
N SER A 2 -7.81 -2.64 -3.01
CA SER A 2 -9.10 -2.32 -3.64
C SER A 2 -10.28 -2.64 -2.72
N LEU A 3 -11.36 -1.89 -2.88
CA LEU A 3 -12.61 -2.11 -2.18
C LEU A 3 -13.19 -3.49 -2.56
N SER A 4 -13.73 -4.19 -1.56
CA SER A 4 -14.35 -5.50 -1.77
C SER A 4 -15.85 -5.35 -2.09
N GLU A 5 -16.39 -6.27 -2.90
CA GLU A 5 -17.83 -6.31 -3.20
C GLU A 5 -18.72 -6.38 -1.95
N HIS A 6 -18.25 -7.06 -0.89
CA HIS A 6 -19.00 -7.19 0.36
C HIS A 6 -19.10 -5.87 1.16
N THR A 7 -18.10 -4.98 1.03
CA THR A 7 -18.08 -3.69 1.73
C THR A 7 -18.60 -2.54 0.87
N LEU A 8 -18.78 -2.75 -0.43
CA LEU A 8 -19.21 -1.72 -1.39
C LEU A 8 -20.41 -0.90 -0.93
N ALA A 9 -21.46 -1.56 -0.43
CA ALA A 9 -22.69 -0.90 -0.02
C ALA A 9 -22.51 0.14 1.09
N GLN A 10 -21.48 -0.02 1.93
CA GLN A 10 -21.17 0.87 3.05
C GLN A 10 -20.41 2.13 2.59
N HIS A 11 -19.79 2.05 1.42
CA HIS A 11 -18.85 3.06 0.90
C HIS A 11 -19.35 3.77 -0.36
N LEU A 12 -20.61 3.55 -0.76
CA LEU A 12 -21.15 4.13 -1.99
C LEU A 12 -21.06 5.66 -2.04
N ASP A 13 -21.15 6.33 -0.89
CA ASP A 13 -21.15 7.79 -0.82
C ASP A 13 -19.75 8.36 -0.47
N ASP A 14 -18.74 7.49 -0.29
CA ASP A 14 -17.36 7.90 -0.10
C ASP A 14 -16.69 8.32 -1.43
N PRO A 15 -15.56 9.04 -1.41
CA PRO A 15 -14.84 9.44 -2.62
C PRO A 15 -14.33 8.24 -3.42
N ALA A 16 -14.50 8.29 -4.74
CA ALA A 16 -13.95 7.31 -5.66
C ALA A 16 -12.49 7.67 -5.99
N VAL A 17 -11.56 6.81 -5.58
CA VAL A 17 -10.13 6.93 -5.89
C VAL A 17 -9.68 5.65 -6.59
N LEU A 18 -8.94 5.75 -7.69
CA LEU A 18 -8.51 4.58 -8.44
C LEU A 18 -7.47 3.77 -7.62
N CYS A 19 -7.71 2.48 -7.39
CA CYS A 19 -6.78 1.65 -6.59
C CYS A 19 -5.47 1.36 -7.32
N CYS A 20 -5.55 1.09 -8.62
CA CYS A 20 -4.41 0.68 -9.46
C CYS A 20 -4.47 1.41 -10.80
N ARG A 21 -3.34 1.48 -11.51
CA ARG A 21 -3.34 1.99 -12.89
C ARG A 21 -4.31 1.18 -13.75
N ARG A 22 -5.22 1.85 -14.45
CA ARG A 22 -6.18 1.20 -15.35
C ARG A 22 -6.11 1.80 -16.76
N PRO A 23 -6.22 0.98 -17.81
CA PRO A 23 -6.22 1.47 -19.19
C PRO A 23 -7.53 2.19 -19.53
N ALA A 24 -7.49 3.03 -20.58
CA ALA A 24 -8.67 3.64 -21.17
C ALA A 24 -9.73 2.57 -21.53
N GLY A 25 -11.01 2.87 -21.31
CA GLY A 25 -12.13 1.98 -21.57
C GLY A 25 -12.50 1.05 -20.40
N THR A 26 -11.69 0.98 -19.35
CA THR A 26 -12.03 0.19 -18.14
C THR A 26 -13.35 0.67 -17.54
N VAL A 27 -14.29 -0.25 -17.32
CA VAL A 27 -15.58 0.04 -16.65
C VAL A 27 -15.36 -0.08 -15.14
N ILE A 28 -15.57 1.02 -14.41
CA ILE A 28 -15.30 1.08 -12.98
C ILE A 28 -16.23 0.14 -12.20
N SER A 29 -15.61 -0.72 -11.40
CA SER A 29 -16.22 -1.67 -10.45
C SER A 29 -15.61 -1.52 -9.06
N ALA A 30 -16.02 -2.32 -8.07
CA ALA A 30 -15.48 -2.22 -6.72
C ALA A 30 -13.95 -2.46 -6.68
N GLU A 31 -13.44 -3.40 -7.47
CA GLU A 31 -12.00 -3.71 -7.53
C GLU A 31 -11.15 -2.60 -8.17
N ASP A 32 -11.77 -1.64 -8.84
CA ASP A 32 -11.07 -0.51 -9.44
C ASP A 32 -10.89 0.65 -8.47
N VAL A 33 -11.62 0.64 -7.34
CA VAL A 33 -11.66 1.74 -6.38
C VAL A 33 -10.91 1.36 -5.11
N GLU A 34 -10.16 2.29 -4.55
CA GLU A 34 -9.40 2.14 -3.30
C GLU A 34 -10.35 2.09 -2.09
N ASP A 35 -9.98 1.34 -1.05
CA ASP A 35 -10.79 1.24 0.17
C ASP A 35 -10.77 2.58 0.95
N PRO A 36 -11.92 3.25 1.16
CA PRO A 36 -11.96 4.54 1.85
C PRO A 36 -11.43 4.51 3.30
N SER A 37 -11.41 3.34 3.94
CA SER A 37 -10.92 3.22 5.32
C SER A 37 -9.42 3.53 5.46
N ILE A 38 -8.65 3.49 4.37
CA ILE A 38 -7.21 3.80 4.38
C ILE A 38 -6.89 5.24 3.93
N PHE A 39 -7.87 6.04 3.52
CA PHE A 39 -7.61 7.37 2.95
C PHE A 39 -6.92 8.32 3.94
N ALA A 40 -7.29 8.26 5.23
CA ALA A 40 -6.65 9.09 6.24
C ALA A 40 -5.13 8.83 6.36
N ASP A 41 -4.73 7.56 6.27
CA ASP A 41 -3.31 7.17 6.30
C ASP A 41 -2.60 7.59 5.00
N LEU A 42 -3.27 7.50 3.85
CA LEU A 42 -2.73 7.93 2.56
C LEU A 42 -2.56 9.45 2.46
N GLU A 43 -3.48 10.23 3.02
CA GLU A 43 -3.35 11.69 3.12
C GLU A 43 -2.25 12.09 4.11
N GLU A 44 -2.12 11.40 5.26
CA GLU A 44 -1.01 11.63 6.21
C GLU A 44 0.36 11.29 5.58
N ALA A 45 0.41 10.31 4.69
CA ALA A 45 1.61 9.94 3.94
C ALA A 45 1.89 10.84 2.71
N GLU A 46 1.04 11.84 2.43
CA GLU A 46 1.09 12.70 1.24
C GLU A 46 1.03 11.92 -0.10
N LEU A 47 0.41 10.73 -0.09
CA LEU A 47 0.23 9.87 -1.26
C LEU A 47 -1.10 10.11 -1.98
N LEU A 48 -2.05 10.75 -1.29
CA LEU A 48 -3.39 11.05 -1.79
C LEU A 48 -3.78 12.47 -1.40
N SER A 49 -4.47 13.17 -2.31
CA SER A 49 -5.12 14.44 -2.02
C SER A 49 -6.54 14.40 -2.58
N LEU A 50 -7.54 14.36 -1.70
CA LEU A 50 -8.93 14.33 -2.14
C LEU A 50 -9.33 15.71 -2.69
N SER A 51 -9.88 15.73 -3.91
CA SER A 51 -10.37 16.96 -4.54
C SER A 51 -11.85 17.18 -4.24
N SER A 52 -12.27 18.44 -4.11
CA SER A 52 -13.70 18.79 -3.95
C SER A 52 -14.54 18.51 -5.20
N SER A 53 -13.91 18.28 -6.34
CA SER A 53 -14.52 17.87 -7.61
C SER A 53 -14.55 16.34 -7.82
N GLY A 54 -14.10 15.57 -6.83
CA GLY A 54 -14.12 14.11 -6.89
C GLY A 54 -15.55 13.55 -6.88
N LEU A 55 -15.76 12.47 -7.62
CA LEU A 55 -17.00 11.71 -7.63
C LEU A 55 -17.08 10.81 -6.40
N SER A 56 -18.30 10.49 -5.98
CA SER A 56 -18.53 9.36 -5.07
C SER A 56 -18.37 8.02 -5.79
N ILE A 57 -18.14 6.94 -5.04
CA ILE A 57 -18.08 5.57 -5.58
C ILE A 57 -19.35 5.27 -6.40
N ARG A 58 -20.53 5.61 -5.86
CA ARG A 58 -21.82 5.46 -6.52
C ARG A 58 -21.87 6.11 -7.90
N GLU A 59 -21.31 7.30 -8.03
CA GLU A 59 -21.32 8.07 -9.28
C GLU A 59 -20.28 7.58 -10.29
N ALA A 60 -19.20 6.94 -9.82
CA ALA A 60 -18.15 6.39 -10.66
C ALA A 60 -18.50 5.00 -11.21
N LEU A 61 -19.17 4.15 -10.41
CA LEU A 61 -19.50 2.77 -10.78
C LEU A 61 -20.22 2.66 -12.12
N GLY A 62 -19.77 1.73 -12.95
CA GLY A 62 -20.35 1.46 -14.26
C GLY A 62 -20.01 2.46 -15.36
N ARG A 63 -19.25 3.54 -15.06
CA ARG A 63 -18.71 4.46 -16.07
C ARG A 63 -17.38 3.95 -16.58
N SER A 64 -17.04 4.30 -17.82
CA SER A 64 -15.76 3.91 -18.44
C SER A 64 -14.70 5.01 -18.29
N LEU A 65 -13.45 4.65 -18.00
CA LEU A 65 -12.32 5.58 -18.07
C LEU A 65 -12.11 6.09 -19.50
N LEU A 66 -11.92 7.39 -19.67
CA LEU A 66 -11.68 8.02 -20.98
C LEU A 66 -10.22 7.91 -21.43
N ALA A 67 -9.29 7.81 -20.49
CA ALA A 67 -7.85 7.69 -20.73
C ALA A 67 -7.20 6.74 -19.72
N GLU A 68 -6.01 6.25 -20.05
CA GLU A 68 -5.17 5.55 -19.07
C GLU A 68 -4.91 6.49 -17.89
N THR A 69 -5.15 5.99 -16.67
CA THR A 69 -5.06 6.79 -15.44
C THR A 69 -4.30 5.99 -14.39
N ASP A 70 -3.38 6.67 -13.70
CA ASP A 70 -2.56 6.08 -12.64
C ASP A 70 -3.35 5.80 -11.37
N ALA A 71 -2.78 4.97 -10.50
CA ALA A 71 -3.32 4.68 -9.18
C ALA A 71 -3.36 5.94 -8.28
N LEU A 72 -4.18 5.90 -7.23
CA LEU A 72 -4.36 6.96 -6.23
C LEU A 72 -4.84 8.30 -6.82
N VAL A 73 -5.42 8.27 -8.02
CA VAL A 73 -6.05 9.43 -8.64
C VAL A 73 -7.54 9.46 -8.24
N PRO A 74 -8.02 10.54 -7.60
CA PRO A 74 -9.45 10.75 -7.40
C PRO A 74 -10.18 10.80 -8.75
N LEU A 75 -11.23 10.01 -8.91
CA LEU A 75 -12.03 9.99 -10.13
C LEU A 75 -12.88 11.25 -10.19
N THR A 76 -12.71 12.03 -11.25
CA THR A 76 -13.49 13.24 -11.53
C THR A 76 -14.36 13.03 -12.77
N PRO A 77 -15.39 13.88 -13.00
CA PRO A 77 -16.25 13.77 -14.18
C PRO A 77 -15.49 13.76 -15.51
N GLU A 78 -14.35 14.43 -15.59
CA GLU A 78 -13.53 14.59 -16.80
C GLU A 78 -12.74 13.32 -17.15
N LEU A 79 -12.54 12.42 -16.18
CA LEU A 79 -11.84 11.15 -16.38
C LEU A 79 -12.79 10.04 -16.83
N LEU A 80 -14.10 10.21 -16.67
CA LEU A 80 -15.09 9.16 -16.90
C LEU A 80 -16.09 9.52 -18.01
N GLY A 81 -16.38 8.55 -18.87
CA GLY A 81 -17.43 8.62 -19.88
C GLY A 81 -18.82 8.82 -19.28
N PRO A 82 -19.85 9.04 -20.11
CA PRO A 82 -21.19 9.32 -19.63
C PRO A 82 -21.73 8.20 -18.74
N ALA A 83 -22.60 8.55 -17.78
CA ALA A 83 -23.28 7.56 -16.96
C ALA A 83 -24.05 6.55 -17.84
N PRO A 84 -24.08 5.26 -17.46
CA PRO A 84 -24.81 4.26 -18.22
C PRO A 84 -26.30 4.65 -18.32
N SER A 85 -26.84 4.63 -19.54
CA SER A 85 -28.23 4.98 -19.81
C SER A 85 -29.16 3.95 -19.15
N GLY A 86 -29.81 4.33 -18.05
CA GLY A 86 -30.72 3.44 -17.30
C GLY A 86 -30.76 3.65 -15.79
N VAL A 87 -29.85 4.44 -15.21
CA VAL A 87 -29.91 4.84 -13.80
C VAL A 87 -30.36 6.30 -13.74
N GLY A 88 -31.58 6.54 -13.28
CA GLY A 88 -32.13 7.89 -13.10
C GLY A 88 -31.25 8.69 -12.14
N ALA A 89 -30.86 9.90 -12.55
CA ALA A 89 -30.22 10.85 -11.66
C ALA A 89 -31.14 11.11 -10.45
N PRO A 90 -30.62 11.12 -9.20
CA PRO A 90 -31.35 11.77 -8.13
C PRO A 90 -31.45 13.26 -8.49
N SER A 91 -32.69 13.74 -8.54
CA SER A 91 -33.00 15.15 -8.78
C SER A 91 -32.37 16.02 -7.70
N ALA A 92 -31.63 17.04 -8.11
CA ALA A 92 -31.34 18.19 -7.27
C ALA A 92 -32.67 18.80 -6.78
N GLN A 93 -33.02 18.56 -5.51
CA GLN A 93 -34.03 19.35 -4.83
C GLN A 93 -33.32 20.43 -4.02
N ALA A 94 -33.33 21.62 -4.60
CA ALA A 94 -33.21 22.85 -3.85
C ALA A 94 -34.46 23.02 -2.96
N SER A 95 -34.25 23.24 -1.67
CA SER A 95 -35.23 23.88 -0.80
C SER A 95 -34.58 25.10 -0.16
N ALA A 96 -35.09 26.29 -0.51
CA ALA A 96 -34.62 27.58 -0.04
C ALA A 96 -35.60 28.23 0.95
N GLY A 97 -35.04 28.82 2.02
CA GLY A 97 -35.59 29.91 2.85
C GLY A 97 -36.62 29.50 3.91
N VAL A 98 -36.61 30.01 5.16
CA VAL A 98 -36.29 31.35 5.69
C VAL A 98 -36.05 31.18 7.21
N GLY A 99 -35.19 31.88 7.96
CA GLY A 99 -34.22 32.95 7.75
C GLY A 99 -33.83 33.54 9.12
N ALA A 100 -32.94 34.52 9.07
CA ALA A 100 -32.63 35.59 10.05
C ALA A 100 -31.16 35.65 10.46
N ASP A 101 -30.59 36.80 10.14
CA ASP A 101 -29.21 37.25 10.28
C ASP A 101 -28.66 37.16 11.71
N GLN A 102 -27.38 36.79 11.82
CA GLN A 102 -26.40 37.57 12.58
C GLN A 102 -25.00 37.44 11.96
N GLU A 103 -24.40 38.59 11.63
CA GLU A 103 -22.99 38.75 11.31
C GLU A 103 -22.10 38.62 12.56
N HIS A 104 -20.94 37.98 12.35
CA HIS A 104 -19.62 38.13 13.01
C HIS A 104 -19.46 37.87 14.53
N PRO A 105 -18.33 37.26 15.00
CA PRO A 105 -16.98 37.61 14.58
C PRO A 105 -16.00 36.45 14.29
N ASP A 106 -14.94 36.85 13.60
CA ASP A 106 -13.60 36.25 13.60
C ASP A 106 -13.03 36.11 15.03
N ASN A 107 -12.12 35.16 15.24
CA ASN A 107 -11.41 34.79 16.47
C ASN A 107 -12.07 33.80 17.46
N GLY A 108 -12.63 32.70 16.96
CA GLY A 108 -12.74 31.47 17.74
C GLY A 108 -11.56 30.55 17.42
N GLU A 109 -10.56 30.46 18.30
CA GLU A 109 -9.57 29.37 18.27
C GLU A 109 -10.32 28.05 18.07
N ILE A 110 -10.21 27.46 16.87
CA ILE A 110 -10.46 26.05 16.68
C ILE A 110 -9.41 25.38 17.55
N THR A 111 -9.79 25.07 18.79
CA THR A 111 -9.02 24.19 19.64
C THR A 111 -9.11 22.84 18.98
N VAL A 112 -8.22 22.61 18.01
CA VAL A 112 -7.87 21.28 17.54
C VAL A 112 -7.43 20.60 18.82
N SER A 113 -8.33 19.81 19.40
CA SER A 113 -8.00 18.89 20.48
C SER A 113 -6.88 18.05 19.90
N ARG A 114 -5.65 18.45 20.22
CA ARG A 114 -4.42 17.81 19.79
C ARG A 114 -4.48 16.47 20.49
N ARG A 115 -5.15 15.49 19.87
CA ARG A 115 -5.25 14.12 20.37
C ARG A 115 -3.82 13.75 20.70
N ARG A 116 -3.52 13.65 21.99
CA ARG A 116 -2.17 13.32 22.43
C ARG A 116 -1.84 12.02 21.72
N ARG A 117 -0.85 12.05 20.82
CA ARG A 117 -0.35 10.85 20.16
C ARG A 117 -0.03 9.85 21.26
N ARG A 118 -0.87 8.83 21.38
CA ARG A 118 -0.71 7.77 22.35
C ARG A 118 0.07 6.69 21.64
N ILE A 119 1.24 6.37 22.15
CA ILE A 119 2.01 5.22 21.68
C ILE A 119 1.16 3.99 21.98
N THR A 120 0.63 3.35 20.94
CA THR A 120 -0.17 2.13 21.07
C THR A 120 0.74 0.92 21.19
N HIS A 121 1.81 0.91 20.40
CA HIS A 121 2.82 -0.16 20.38
C HIS A 121 4.21 0.43 20.14
N THR A 122 5.23 -0.28 20.63
CA THR A 122 6.63 0.03 20.39
C THR A 122 7.26 -1.15 19.66
N LEU A 123 7.98 -0.85 18.58
CA LEU A 123 8.85 -1.77 17.89
C LEU A 123 10.29 -1.28 18.03
N VAL A 124 11.18 -2.16 18.50
CA VAL A 124 12.61 -1.91 18.57
C VAL A 124 13.29 -2.73 17.48
N ARG A 125 13.99 -2.06 16.58
CA ARG A 125 14.82 -2.73 15.57
C ARG A 125 16.28 -2.74 16.02
N ARG A 126 16.86 -3.92 16.16
CA ARG A 126 18.30 -4.11 16.42
C ARG A 126 18.96 -4.45 15.09
N GLU A 127 19.96 -3.68 14.72
CA GLU A 127 20.64 -3.80 13.43
C GLU A 127 21.99 -4.48 13.59
N TYR A 128 22.28 -5.41 12.70
CA TYR A 128 23.50 -6.21 12.66
C TYR A 128 24.11 -6.05 11.25
N PRO A 129 25.05 -5.11 11.06
CA PRO A 129 25.58 -4.78 9.74
C PRO A 129 26.40 -5.92 9.14
N VAL A 130 26.03 -6.37 7.95
CA VAL A 130 26.77 -7.34 7.14
C VAL A 130 27.63 -6.58 6.13
N THR A 131 28.93 -6.87 6.13
CA THR A 131 29.92 -6.32 5.21
C THR A 131 30.41 -7.35 4.19
N GLN A 132 30.27 -8.63 4.50
CA GLN A 132 30.68 -9.73 3.64
C GLN A 132 29.73 -10.91 3.78
N VAL A 133 29.44 -11.57 2.66
CA VAL A 133 28.69 -12.83 2.62
C VAL A 133 29.56 -13.89 1.99
N GLN A 134 29.55 -15.10 2.56
CA GLN A 134 30.28 -16.24 2.03
C GLN A 134 29.50 -17.54 2.20
N LEU A 135 29.79 -18.51 1.35
CA LEU A 135 29.24 -19.86 1.44
C LEU A 135 30.18 -20.74 2.28
N GLY A 136 29.61 -21.58 3.14
CA GLY A 136 30.37 -22.43 4.05
C GLY A 136 29.60 -23.67 4.49
N GLN A 137 30.11 -24.32 5.55
CA GLN A 137 29.50 -25.53 6.11
C GLN A 137 28.42 -25.27 7.16
N ASP A 138 28.43 -24.08 7.77
CA ASP A 138 27.51 -23.74 8.85
C ASP A 138 27.02 -22.30 8.67
N THR A 139 25.73 -22.08 8.93
CA THR A 139 25.16 -20.74 8.93
C THR A 139 25.60 -19.99 10.19
N SER A 140 26.27 -18.85 10.04
CA SER A 140 26.74 -18.05 11.17
C SER A 140 26.91 -16.58 10.83
N TYR A 141 26.90 -15.72 11.85
CA TYR A 141 27.23 -14.30 11.74
C TYR A 141 28.30 -13.94 12.77
N ARG A 142 29.46 -13.45 12.30
CA ARG A 142 30.57 -13.01 13.16
C ARG A 142 31.25 -11.78 12.56
N ASP A 143 31.37 -10.73 13.35
CA ASP A 143 32.11 -9.50 13.00
C ASP A 143 31.76 -8.93 11.61
N GLY A 144 30.47 -8.94 11.25
CA GLY A 144 29.97 -8.44 9.96
C GLY A 144 30.04 -9.43 8.79
N THR A 145 30.58 -10.64 9.02
CA THR A 145 30.59 -11.72 8.01
C THR A 145 29.41 -12.65 8.24
N LEU A 146 28.54 -12.78 7.23
CA LEU A 146 27.47 -13.76 7.16
C LEU A 146 27.95 -14.98 6.36
N THR A 147 28.04 -16.13 7.02
CA THR A 147 28.28 -17.42 6.35
C THR A 147 26.95 -18.13 6.18
N ILE A 148 26.68 -18.64 4.98
CA ILE A 148 25.48 -19.42 4.65
C ILE A 148 25.90 -20.87 4.42
N ASP A 149 25.23 -21.80 5.10
CA ASP A 149 25.44 -23.23 4.88
C ASP A 149 24.90 -23.67 3.51
N VAL A 150 25.77 -24.25 2.69
CA VAL A 150 25.43 -24.74 1.35
C VAL A 150 24.51 -25.96 1.42
N ALA A 151 24.63 -26.82 2.44
CA ALA A 151 23.81 -28.02 2.55
C ALA A 151 22.31 -27.68 2.72
N SER A 152 22.02 -26.55 3.38
CA SER A 152 20.64 -26.05 3.56
C SER A 152 19.90 -25.76 2.24
N ILE A 153 20.60 -25.53 1.13
CA ILE A 153 19.99 -25.26 -0.18
C ILE A 153 19.33 -26.53 -0.74
N GLU A 154 19.98 -27.69 -0.57
CA GLU A 154 19.44 -28.98 -1.00
C GLU A 154 18.22 -29.36 -0.15
N GLU A 155 18.29 -29.12 1.16
CA GLU A 155 17.17 -29.32 2.07
C GLU A 155 15.97 -28.42 1.69
N ALA A 156 16.23 -27.15 1.34
CA ALA A 156 15.21 -26.22 0.89
C ALA A 156 14.53 -26.71 -0.41
N ALA A 157 15.29 -27.23 -1.37
CA ALA A 157 14.76 -27.78 -2.61
C ALA A 157 13.82 -28.98 -2.39
N GLN A 158 14.07 -29.77 -1.33
CA GLN A 158 13.27 -30.96 -0.98
C GLN A 158 12.10 -30.64 -0.05
N SER A 159 12.00 -29.40 0.45
CA SER A 159 11.01 -29.03 1.46
C SER A 159 9.57 -28.97 0.94
N GLN A 160 9.37 -28.86 -0.37
CA GLN A 160 8.06 -28.72 -1.02
C GLN A 160 8.03 -29.48 -2.34
N ASP A 161 6.95 -30.24 -2.59
CA ASP A 161 6.78 -31.03 -3.81
C ASP A 161 6.77 -30.20 -5.10
N LEU A 162 6.42 -28.91 -5.00
CA LEU A 162 6.35 -27.98 -6.14
C LEU A 162 7.71 -27.42 -6.54
N VAL A 163 8.74 -27.56 -5.71
CA VAL A 163 10.06 -26.98 -5.96
C VAL A 163 10.86 -27.94 -6.83
N HIS A 164 11.20 -27.50 -8.05
CA HIS A 164 11.98 -28.32 -8.98
C HIS A 164 13.49 -28.26 -8.67
N SER A 165 13.99 -27.06 -8.36
CA SER A 165 15.39 -26.80 -8.03
C SER A 165 15.53 -25.48 -7.29
N VAL A 166 16.52 -25.38 -6.42
CA VAL A 166 16.92 -24.13 -5.75
C VAL A 166 18.41 -23.92 -5.97
N THR A 167 18.79 -22.69 -6.33
CA THR A 167 20.18 -22.25 -6.43
C THR A 167 20.36 -20.98 -5.61
N LEU A 168 21.57 -20.74 -5.10
CA LEU A 168 21.88 -19.56 -4.32
C LEU A 168 23.19 -18.95 -4.81
N ASP A 169 23.11 -17.68 -5.17
CA ASP A 169 24.25 -16.87 -5.61
C ASP A 169 24.44 -15.66 -4.70
N VAL A 170 25.69 -15.30 -4.45
CA VAL A 170 26.05 -14.10 -3.69
C VAL A 170 26.38 -12.98 -4.68
N ILE A 171 25.54 -11.94 -4.69
CA ILE A 171 25.75 -10.75 -5.53
C ILE A 171 26.44 -9.66 -4.70
N GLU A 172 27.72 -9.44 -4.97
CA GLU A 172 28.49 -8.37 -4.33
C GLU A 172 28.01 -6.98 -4.75
N ALA A 173 28.29 -5.97 -3.91
CA ALA A 173 27.88 -4.59 -4.18
C ALA A 173 28.46 -4.01 -5.47
N SER A 174 29.63 -4.51 -5.90
CA SER A 174 30.31 -4.17 -7.14
C SER A 174 29.65 -4.78 -8.39
N ASN A 175 28.81 -5.81 -8.24
CA ASN A 175 28.25 -6.59 -9.33
C ASN A 175 26.71 -6.62 -9.33
N ARG A 176 26.06 -5.49 -9.01
CA ARG A 176 24.59 -5.42 -8.90
C ARG A 176 23.84 -5.40 -10.25
N HIS A 177 24.53 -5.24 -11.37
CA HIS A 177 23.90 -5.21 -12.69
C HIS A 177 23.64 -6.64 -13.21
N VAL A 178 22.73 -7.34 -12.55
CA VAL A 178 22.33 -8.72 -12.87
C VAL A 178 20.90 -8.72 -13.38
N TYR A 179 20.66 -9.41 -14.51
CA TYR A 179 19.31 -9.60 -15.03
C TYR A 179 18.51 -10.50 -14.08
N THR A 180 17.27 -10.10 -13.78
CA THR A 180 16.36 -10.86 -12.93
C THR A 180 14.98 -10.90 -13.56
N ASN A 181 14.26 -12.00 -13.36
CA ASN A 181 12.89 -12.19 -13.83
C ASN A 181 11.84 -11.68 -12.82
N THR A 182 12.25 -11.11 -11.69
CA THR A 182 11.33 -10.53 -10.69
C THR A 182 11.35 -8.99 -10.69
N ILE A 183 10.18 -8.39 -10.43
CA ILE A 183 10.01 -6.95 -10.22
C ILE A 183 9.92 -6.61 -8.72
N MET A 184 9.49 -7.54 -7.85
CA MET A 184 9.14 -7.24 -6.44
C MET A 184 9.46 -8.38 -5.45
N ASP A 185 10.71 -8.84 -5.38
CA ASP A 185 11.12 -9.79 -4.33
C ASP A 185 12.47 -9.45 -3.71
N VAL A 186 12.67 -8.17 -3.34
CA VAL A 186 13.82 -7.74 -2.54
C VAL A 186 13.45 -7.80 -1.05
N MET A 187 13.88 -8.86 -0.38
CA MET A 187 13.51 -9.16 0.99
C MET A 187 14.63 -8.81 1.98
N PRO A 188 14.36 -8.05 3.04
CA PRO A 188 15.31 -7.88 4.13
C PRO A 188 15.45 -9.18 4.93
N ILE A 189 16.64 -9.44 5.47
CA ILE A 189 16.85 -10.54 6.42
C ILE A 189 16.57 -10.02 7.83
N ALA A 190 15.34 -10.21 8.30
CA ALA A 190 14.93 -9.79 9.64
C ALA A 190 14.04 -10.83 10.31
N ALA A 191 14.25 -11.03 11.62
CA ALA A 191 13.50 -11.99 12.42
C ALA A 191 13.02 -11.37 13.73
N LYS A 192 11.84 -11.80 14.16
CA LYS A 192 11.30 -11.48 15.49
C LYS A 192 12.16 -12.14 16.56
N ALA A 193 12.78 -11.33 17.42
CA ALA A 193 13.44 -11.81 18.62
C ALA A 193 12.43 -11.91 19.78
N GLU A 194 11.53 -10.93 19.89
CA GLU A 194 10.50 -10.86 20.93
C GLU A 194 9.23 -10.22 20.39
N GLY A 195 8.07 -10.71 20.84
CA GLY A 195 6.75 -10.19 20.47
C GLY A 195 6.26 -10.61 19.08
N ILE A 196 5.17 -10.01 18.63
CA ILE A 196 4.52 -10.28 17.34
C ILE A 196 4.80 -9.16 16.33
N VAL A 197 4.33 -9.34 15.10
CA VAL A 197 4.38 -8.30 14.05
C VAL A 197 3.80 -6.99 14.60
N GLY A 198 4.51 -5.87 14.37
CA GLY A 198 4.13 -4.54 14.85
C GLY A 198 4.52 -4.19 16.28
N THR A 199 5.09 -5.12 17.06
CA THR A 199 5.46 -4.90 18.48
C THR A 199 6.79 -5.57 18.85
N GLY A 200 7.39 -5.23 19.99
CA GLY A 200 8.52 -5.97 20.57
C GLY A 200 9.86 -5.72 19.86
N VAL A 201 10.72 -6.73 19.76
CA VAL A 201 12.08 -6.61 19.22
C VAL A 201 12.25 -7.39 17.92
N THR A 202 12.80 -6.74 16.90
CA THR A 202 13.17 -7.36 15.62
C THR A 202 14.66 -7.20 15.40
N ASN A 203 15.35 -8.31 15.15
CA ASN A 203 16.75 -8.31 14.73
C ASN A 203 16.79 -8.27 13.20
N ALA A 204 17.56 -7.36 12.63
CA ALA A 204 17.71 -7.20 11.19
C ALA A 204 19.19 -7.22 10.80
N LEU A 205 19.56 -8.08 9.85
CA LEU A 205 20.83 -7.97 9.17
C LEU A 205 20.74 -6.81 8.16
N THR A 206 21.58 -5.80 8.31
CA THR A 206 21.62 -4.64 7.40
C THR A 206 22.80 -4.77 6.45
N GLY A 207 22.75 -4.11 5.28
CA GLY A 207 23.81 -4.23 4.26
C GLY A 207 23.69 -5.48 3.36
N VAL A 208 22.75 -6.38 3.67
CA VAL A 208 22.42 -7.57 2.87
C VAL A 208 20.90 -7.63 2.63
N VAL A 209 20.51 -8.15 1.47
CA VAL A 209 19.12 -8.44 1.10
C VAL A 209 19.09 -9.78 0.35
N VAL A 210 17.94 -10.45 0.36
CA VAL A 210 17.69 -11.63 -0.46
C VAL A 210 16.87 -11.18 -1.66
N ILE A 211 17.25 -11.63 -2.86
CA ILE A 211 16.47 -11.44 -4.08
C ILE A 211 15.98 -12.83 -4.48
N LEU A 212 14.67 -13.04 -4.51
CA LEU A 212 14.09 -14.27 -5.04
C LEU A 212 13.84 -14.08 -6.55
N THR A 213 14.32 -14.99 -7.37
CA THR A 213 14.29 -14.88 -8.84
C THR A 213 13.63 -16.07 -9.49
#